data_AF-A0A2D7TVH5-F1
#
_entry.id   AF-A0A2D7TVH5-F1
#
_cell.length_a   1.000
_cell.length_b   1.000
_cell.length_c   1.000
_cell.angle_alpha   90.00
_cell.angle_beta   90.00
_cell.angle_gamma   90.00
#
_symmetry.space_group_name_H-M   'P 1'
#
loop_
_entity.id
_entity.type
_entity.pdbx_description
1 polymer ?
#
loop_
_entity_poly.entity_id
_entity_poly.type
_entity_poly.pdbx_seq_one_letter_code
_entity_poly.pdbx_strand_id
1 'polypeptide(L)'
;MKKNCENKNCSERGFKKALVRDRKNKEYKVLCISHYKEYIDSQNLKCDWKPCVKLGEFKAPAKQGDKFLWFCEEHIKEYNKKWDFFEGMSQIEIEDFIFKDIIGHRKTQKFGSRDNFFQKLWDNAIEDELLNISKFKKTIDQENQKYTEKQIIALKKMELRPNISWITIKEQFKKLVKKYHPDMNAGNKKYEEKLKEITIAYSYLKTSLNNKQKVIKI
;
A
#
# COMPACT_ATOMS: atom_id res chain seq x y z
N MET A 1 -27.46 5.76 35.74
CA MET A 1 -27.14 7.02 36.45
C MET A 1 -27.08 8.15 35.42
N LYS A 2 -27.92 9.19 35.54
CA LYS A 2 -27.87 10.34 34.62
C LYS A 2 -26.56 11.10 34.89
N LYS A 3 -25.77 11.35 33.85
CA LYS A 3 -24.50 12.10 33.97
C LYS A 3 -24.80 13.56 34.34
N ASN A 4 -23.93 14.17 35.13
CA ASN A 4 -23.99 15.61 35.43
C ASN A 4 -23.57 16.41 34.19
N CYS A 5 -23.89 17.70 34.19
CA CYS A 5 -23.46 18.62 33.14
C CYS A 5 -21.93 18.67 33.07
N GLU A 6 -21.37 18.55 31.88
CA GLU A 6 -19.92 18.55 31.61
C GLU A 6 -19.40 19.98 31.34
N ASN A 7 -20.22 21.01 31.56
CA ASN A 7 -19.78 22.40 31.50
C ASN A 7 -18.97 22.77 32.76
N LYS A 8 -17.91 23.56 32.59
CA LYS A 8 -17.07 24.01 33.71
C LYS A 8 -17.95 24.81 34.68
N ASN A 9 -17.91 24.45 35.96
CA ASN A 9 -18.66 25.09 37.05
C ASN A 9 -20.18 24.83 37.08
N CYS A 10 -20.68 23.77 36.43
CA CYS A 10 -22.09 23.38 36.51
C CYS A 10 -22.30 22.10 37.34
N SER A 11 -23.11 22.18 38.39
CA SER A 11 -23.50 21.03 39.24
C SER A 11 -24.87 20.45 38.89
N GLU A 12 -25.50 20.93 37.82
CA GLU A 12 -26.83 20.49 37.41
C GLU A 12 -26.82 19.12 36.73
N ARG A 13 -27.96 18.45 36.76
CA ARG A 13 -28.16 17.18 36.06
C ARG A 13 -28.13 17.40 34.54
N GLY A 14 -27.48 16.49 33.83
CA GLY A 14 -27.45 16.49 32.37
C GLY A 14 -28.86 16.32 31.78
N PHE A 15 -29.19 17.17 30.81
CA PHE A 15 -30.45 17.16 30.09
C PHE A 15 -30.31 16.45 28.73
N LYS A 16 -29.47 16.99 27.83
CA LYS A 16 -29.27 16.46 26.47
C LYS A 16 -27.79 16.47 26.10
N LYS A 17 -27.41 15.54 25.22
CA LYS A 17 -26.08 15.49 24.61
C LYS A 17 -26.02 16.48 23.44
N ALA A 18 -25.05 17.38 23.46
CA ALA A 18 -24.74 18.30 22.36
C ALA A 18 -23.49 17.82 21.61
N LEU A 19 -23.55 17.78 20.29
CA LEU A 19 -22.41 17.42 19.44
C LEU A 19 -21.39 18.56 19.41
N VAL A 20 -20.14 18.26 19.74
CA VAL A 20 -19.03 19.21 19.62
C VAL A 20 -18.56 19.23 18.17
N ARG A 21 -18.88 20.31 17.44
CA ARG A 21 -18.65 20.41 15.99
C ARG A 21 -17.17 20.45 15.57
N ASP A 22 -16.30 20.94 16.43
CA ASP A 22 -14.87 21.20 16.10
C ASP A 22 -13.99 19.95 16.06
N ARG A 23 -14.51 18.78 16.43
CA ARG A 23 -13.73 17.53 16.51
C ARG A 23 -14.19 16.53 15.45
N LYS A 24 -13.23 15.90 14.77
CA LYS A 24 -13.45 14.89 13.72
C LYS A 24 -14.26 13.69 14.24
N ASN A 25 -14.09 13.35 15.51
CA ASN A 25 -14.83 12.28 16.18
C ASN A 25 -16.16 12.81 16.69
N LYS A 26 -17.24 12.02 16.58
CA LYS A 26 -18.59 12.35 17.11
C LYS A 26 -18.58 12.46 18.64
N GLU A 27 -17.92 13.48 19.16
CA GLU A 27 -17.80 13.77 20.58
C GLU A 27 -19.02 14.56 21.02
N TYR A 28 -19.70 14.03 22.04
CA TYR A 28 -20.87 14.65 22.61
C TYR A 28 -20.57 15.10 24.02
N LYS A 29 -20.94 16.34 24.34
CA LYS A 29 -20.94 16.84 25.72
C LYS A 29 -22.33 16.73 26.31
N VAL A 30 -22.43 16.26 27.55
CA VAL A 30 -23.70 16.26 28.29
C VAL A 30 -23.90 17.65 28.90
N LEU A 31 -24.94 18.37 28.49
CA LEU A 31 -25.25 19.71 28.99
C LEU A 31 -26.58 19.73 29.74
N CYS A 32 -26.71 20.60 30.76
CA CYS A 32 -28.00 20.91 31.37
C CYS A 32 -28.84 21.82 30.45
N ILE A 33 -30.09 22.12 30.84
CA ILE A 33 -31.05 22.84 29.98
C ILE A 33 -30.57 24.25 29.63
N SER A 34 -30.04 25.00 30.60
CA SER A 34 -29.53 26.36 30.42
C SER A 34 -28.31 26.37 29.50
N HIS A 35 -27.29 25.57 29.83
CA HIS A 35 -26.06 25.48 29.03
C HIS A 35 -26.30 24.90 27.63
N TYR A 36 -27.29 24.04 27.45
CA TYR A 36 -27.65 23.54 26.11
C TYR A 36 -28.23 24.65 25.23
N LYS A 37 -29.09 25.52 25.78
CA LYS A 37 -29.63 26.68 25.07
C LYS A 37 -28.53 27.70 24.74
N GLU A 38 -27.68 28.05 25.71
CA GLU A 38 -26.53 28.93 25.48
C GLU A 38 -25.56 28.39 24.42
N TYR A 39 -25.30 27.08 24.44
CA TYR A 39 -24.45 26.43 23.45
C TYR A 39 -25.03 26.51 22.03
N ILE A 40 -26.35 26.39 21.89
CA ILE A 40 -27.04 26.52 20.60
C ILE A 40 -27.04 27.96 20.12
N ASP A 41 -27.39 28.90 21.00
CA ASP A 41 -27.54 30.32 20.67
C ASP A 41 -26.19 30.96 20.32
N SER A 42 -25.12 30.64 21.07
CA SER A 42 -23.76 31.13 20.80
C SER A 42 -23.20 30.67 19.45
N GLN A 43 -23.65 29.51 18.96
CA GLN A 43 -23.19 28.93 17.72
C GLN A 43 -24.02 29.39 16.50
N ASN A 44 -25.14 30.12 16.70
CA ASN A 44 -26.04 30.63 15.64
C ASN A 44 -26.41 29.55 14.60
N LEU A 45 -26.80 28.36 15.09
CA LEU A 45 -26.92 27.11 14.33
C LEU A 45 -28.22 27.02 13.54
N LYS A 46 -28.40 27.87 12.53
CA LYS A 46 -29.52 27.72 11.59
C LYS A 46 -29.25 26.60 10.61
N CYS A 47 -30.33 26.00 10.12
CA CYS A 47 -30.28 25.07 9.00
C CYS A 47 -29.82 25.81 7.74
N ASP A 48 -28.89 25.22 6.99
CA ASP A 48 -28.38 25.79 5.73
C ASP A 48 -29.40 25.76 4.58
N TRP A 49 -30.54 25.10 4.77
CA TRP A 49 -31.62 25.05 3.79
C TRP A 49 -32.40 26.37 3.81
N LYS A 50 -32.52 27.06 2.66
CA LYS A 50 -33.27 28.32 2.57
C LYS A 50 -34.76 28.04 2.24
N PRO A 51 -35.75 28.65 2.93
CA PRO A 51 -35.69 29.60 4.06
C PRO A 51 -36.03 28.92 5.41
N CYS A 52 -35.21 27.97 5.87
CA CYS A 52 -35.41 27.31 7.15
C CYS A 52 -34.79 28.10 8.31
N VAL A 53 -35.54 28.27 9.41
CA VAL A 53 -35.07 28.90 10.64
C VAL A 53 -34.84 27.87 11.77
N LYS A 54 -35.13 26.58 11.51
CA LYS A 54 -34.91 25.50 12.49
C LYS A 54 -33.42 25.28 12.74
N LEU A 55 -33.12 24.67 13.88
CA LEU A 55 -31.76 24.34 14.28
C LEU A 55 -31.14 23.25 13.39
N GLY A 56 -29.92 23.49 12.90
CA GLY A 56 -29.16 22.52 12.15
C GLY A 56 -28.38 21.57 13.07
N GLU A 57 -28.95 20.44 13.50
CA GLU A 57 -28.24 19.49 14.37
C GLU A 57 -27.34 18.51 13.57
N PHE A 58 -27.68 18.25 12.31
CA PHE A 58 -27.09 17.15 11.54
C PHE A 58 -26.08 17.65 10.50
N LYS A 59 -24.88 17.06 10.51
CA LYS A 59 -23.84 17.34 9.51
C LYS A 59 -24.02 16.50 8.24
N ALA A 60 -23.82 17.10 7.09
CA ALA A 60 -23.81 16.45 5.78
C ALA A 60 -22.62 16.93 4.93
N PRO A 61 -22.00 16.08 4.11
CA PRO A 61 -20.98 16.51 3.15
C PRO A 61 -21.60 17.38 2.06
N ALA A 62 -20.93 18.44 1.63
CA ALA A 62 -21.32 19.19 0.45
C ALA A 62 -20.96 18.42 -0.84
N LYS A 63 -21.74 18.60 -1.92
CA LYS A 63 -21.46 17.98 -3.23
C LYS A 63 -20.12 18.44 -3.83
N GLN A 64 -19.69 19.66 -3.51
CA GLN A 64 -18.48 20.27 -4.06
C GLN A 64 -17.54 20.67 -2.92
N GLY A 65 -16.41 19.96 -2.82
CA GLY A 65 -15.31 20.23 -1.88
C GLY A 65 -15.50 19.65 -0.47
N ASP A 66 -14.50 19.86 0.38
CA ASP A 66 -14.41 19.28 1.74
C ASP A 66 -15.24 20.04 2.80
N LYS A 67 -16.27 20.78 2.36
CA LYS A 67 -17.12 21.57 3.26
C LYS A 67 -18.29 20.73 3.76
N PHE A 68 -18.70 20.98 5.01
CA PHE A 68 -19.86 20.34 5.61
C PHE A 68 -21.00 21.35 5.76
N LEU A 69 -22.20 20.91 5.43
CA LEU A 69 -23.46 21.63 5.63
C LEU A 69 -24.18 21.08 6.86
N TRP A 70 -25.02 21.92 7.47
CA TRP A 70 -25.78 21.60 8.66
C TRP A 70 -27.29 21.72 8.42
N PHE A 71 -28.00 20.64 8.66
CA PHE A 71 -29.43 20.53 8.40
C PHE A 71 -30.24 20.18 9.66
N CYS A 72 -31.51 20.55 9.67
CA CYS A 72 -32.48 20.06 10.64
C CYS A 72 -32.92 18.62 10.28
N GLU A 73 -33.68 17.97 11.15
CA GLU A 73 -34.11 16.56 10.95
C GLU A 73 -34.92 16.34 9.66
N GLU A 74 -35.74 17.30 9.26
CA GLU A 74 -36.54 17.21 8.04
C GLU A 74 -35.65 17.32 6.79
N HIS A 75 -34.82 18.37 6.73
CA HIS A 75 -33.99 18.63 5.56
C HIS A 75 -32.83 17.63 5.39
N ILE A 76 -32.29 17.05 6.48
CA ILE A 76 -31.26 16.00 6.34
C ILE A 76 -31.85 14.74 5.70
N LYS A 77 -33.12 14.41 5.99
CA LYS A 77 -33.80 13.27 5.35
C LYS A 77 -34.00 13.54 3.87
N GLU A 78 -34.41 14.74 3.49
CA GLU A 78 -34.52 15.14 2.07
C GLU A 78 -33.17 15.16 1.36
N TYR A 79 -32.12 15.68 2.03
CA TYR A 79 -30.77 15.73 1.49
C TYR A 79 -30.23 14.32 1.25
N ASN A 80 -30.32 13.43 2.24
CA ASN A 80 -29.85 12.04 2.11
C ASN A 80 -30.63 11.25 1.05
N LYS A 81 -31.94 11.54 0.87
CA LYS A 81 -32.74 10.93 -0.21
C LYS A 81 -32.25 11.34 -1.60
N LYS A 82 -31.76 12.57 -1.75
CA LYS A 82 -31.22 13.10 -3.01
C LYS A 82 -29.70 12.87 -3.15
N TRP A 83 -29.07 12.29 -2.15
CA TRP A 83 -27.62 12.09 -2.14
C TRP A 83 -27.27 10.84 -2.94
N ASP A 84 -26.54 11.05 -4.02
CA ASP A 84 -25.92 9.98 -4.78
C ASP A 84 -24.40 10.12 -4.66
N PHE A 85 -23.76 9.12 -4.06
CA PHE A 85 -22.31 9.09 -3.89
C PHE A 85 -21.58 8.91 -5.21
N PHE A 86 -22.21 8.23 -6.18
CA PHE A 86 -21.62 7.92 -7.49
C PHE A 86 -22.02 8.94 -8.56
N GLU A 87 -22.63 10.06 -8.18
CA GLU A 87 -23.00 11.13 -9.08
C GLU A 87 -21.76 11.66 -9.84
N GLY A 88 -21.74 11.46 -11.16
CA GLY A 88 -20.63 11.88 -12.02
C GLY A 88 -19.51 10.84 -12.21
N MET A 89 -19.61 9.66 -11.60
CA MET A 89 -18.73 8.53 -11.91
C MET A 89 -19.23 7.75 -13.13
N SER A 90 -18.30 7.25 -13.93
CA SER A 90 -18.60 6.31 -15.00
C SER A 90 -18.91 4.91 -14.45
N GLN A 91 -19.62 4.09 -15.21
CA GLN A 91 -19.96 2.71 -14.83
C GLN A 91 -18.71 1.88 -14.45
N ILE A 92 -17.61 2.08 -15.18
CA ILE A 92 -16.33 1.38 -14.94
C ILE A 92 -15.71 1.79 -13.60
N GLU A 93 -15.78 3.07 -13.23
CA GLU A 93 -15.26 3.56 -11.95
C GLU A 93 -16.08 3.04 -10.78
N ILE A 94 -17.41 2.93 -10.94
CA ILE A 94 -18.30 2.33 -9.95
C ILE A 94 -17.95 0.85 -9.75
N GLU A 95 -17.76 0.10 -10.83
CA GLU A 95 -17.37 -1.32 -10.77
C GLU A 95 -16.01 -1.52 -10.10
N ASP A 96 -15.03 -0.69 -10.42
CA ASP A 96 -13.71 -0.73 -9.79
C ASP A 96 -13.77 -0.34 -8.30
N PHE A 97 -14.61 0.63 -7.93
CA PHE A 97 -14.85 0.96 -6.53
C PHE A 97 -15.46 -0.21 -5.75
N ILE A 98 -16.50 -0.86 -6.30
CA ILE A 98 -17.12 -2.05 -5.70
C ILE A 98 -16.10 -3.18 -5.55
N PHE A 99 -15.29 -3.42 -6.59
CA PHE A 99 -14.23 -4.42 -6.53
C PHE A 99 -13.21 -4.12 -5.42
N LYS A 100 -12.84 -2.85 -5.25
CA LYS A 100 -11.92 -2.40 -4.20
C LYS A 100 -12.55 -2.52 -2.80
N ASP A 101 -13.85 -2.26 -2.64
CA ASP A 101 -14.55 -2.43 -1.36
C ASP A 101 -14.50 -3.88 -0.87
N ILE A 102 -14.67 -4.85 -1.77
CA ILE A 102 -14.57 -6.29 -1.45
C ILE A 102 -13.22 -6.64 -0.80
N ILE A 103 -12.15 -6.01 -1.26
CA ILE A 103 -10.77 -6.23 -0.76
C ILE A 103 -10.37 -5.22 0.33
N GLY A 104 -11.29 -4.37 0.79
CA GLY A 104 -11.05 -3.34 1.80
C GLY A 104 -10.05 -2.26 1.35
N HIS A 105 -10.10 -1.89 0.06
CA HIS A 105 -9.18 -0.98 -0.63
C HIS A 105 -7.68 -1.30 -0.46
N ARG A 106 -7.35 -2.56 -0.13
CA ARG A 106 -5.96 -2.98 -0.06
C ARG A 106 -5.40 -3.09 -1.46
N LYS A 107 -4.17 -2.62 -1.67
CA LYS A 107 -3.46 -2.81 -2.94
C LYS A 107 -3.25 -4.32 -3.17
N THR A 108 -4.06 -4.92 -4.01
CA THR A 108 -3.90 -6.32 -4.40
C THR A 108 -2.99 -6.39 -5.63
N GLN A 109 -2.12 -7.39 -5.63
CA GLN A 109 -1.27 -7.68 -6.79
C GLN A 109 -1.90 -8.82 -7.57
N LYS A 110 -1.90 -8.72 -8.91
CA LYS A 110 -2.30 -9.85 -9.75
C LYS A 110 -1.38 -11.03 -9.47
N PHE A 111 -1.96 -12.20 -9.21
CA PHE A 111 -1.20 -13.44 -9.04
C PHE A 111 -0.43 -13.71 -10.34
N GLY A 112 0.92 -13.68 -10.27
CA GLY A 112 1.78 -13.80 -11.45
C GLY A 112 2.20 -12.48 -12.12
N SER A 113 1.83 -11.31 -11.56
CA SER A 113 2.51 -10.05 -11.90
C SER A 113 3.99 -10.21 -11.62
N ARG A 114 4.86 -9.85 -12.58
CA ARG A 114 6.32 -10.04 -12.50
C ARG A 114 6.96 -9.27 -11.34
N ASP A 115 6.23 -8.36 -10.69
CA ASP A 115 6.84 -7.25 -9.98
C ASP A 115 6.32 -7.10 -8.53
N ASN A 116 7.21 -7.44 -7.59
CA ASN A 116 7.60 -6.57 -6.47
C ASN A 116 8.69 -7.21 -5.61
N PHE A 117 8.65 -8.54 -5.40
CA PHE A 117 9.67 -9.21 -4.59
C PHE A 117 10.96 -9.48 -5.38
N PHE A 118 10.85 -10.20 -6.51
CA PHE A 118 12.01 -10.48 -7.35
C PHE A 118 12.56 -9.22 -8.02
N GLN A 119 11.71 -8.30 -8.47
CA GLN A 119 12.21 -7.07 -9.09
C GLN A 119 12.95 -6.19 -8.07
N LYS A 120 12.41 -5.94 -6.87
CA LYS A 120 13.16 -5.22 -5.82
C LYS A 120 14.44 -5.94 -5.40
N LEU A 121 14.44 -7.27 -5.34
CA LEU A 121 15.67 -8.03 -5.08
C LEU A 121 16.67 -7.90 -6.22
N TRP A 122 16.22 -7.91 -7.48
CA TRP A 122 17.06 -7.75 -8.65
C TRP A 122 17.59 -6.33 -8.75
N ASP A 123 16.76 -5.30 -8.64
CA ASP A 123 17.15 -3.89 -8.71
C ASP A 123 18.20 -3.56 -7.63
N ASN A 124 17.95 -3.94 -6.37
CA ASN A 124 18.88 -3.69 -5.27
C ASN A 124 20.17 -4.52 -5.34
N ALA A 125 20.11 -5.78 -5.82
CA ALA A 125 21.31 -6.61 -5.93
C ALA A 125 22.15 -6.28 -7.17
N ILE A 126 21.53 -5.75 -8.23
CA ILE A 126 22.18 -5.45 -9.51
C ILE A 126 22.87 -4.08 -9.47
N GLU A 127 22.27 -3.07 -8.83
CA GLU A 127 22.88 -1.73 -8.75
C GLU A 127 24.17 -1.71 -7.94
N ASP A 128 24.22 -2.38 -6.78
CA ASP A 128 25.41 -2.34 -5.91
C ASP A 128 26.60 -3.15 -6.45
N GLU A 129 26.36 -4.23 -7.21
CA GLU A 129 27.43 -5.13 -7.65
C GLU A 129 27.88 -4.87 -9.10
N LEU A 130 27.01 -4.40 -10.01
CA LEU A 130 27.40 -4.07 -11.40
C LEU A 130 28.17 -2.75 -11.54
N LEU A 131 27.96 -1.78 -10.64
CA LEU A 131 28.72 -0.53 -10.65
C LEU A 131 30.22 -0.77 -10.39
N ASN A 132 30.57 -1.83 -9.64
CA ASN A 132 31.95 -2.29 -9.47
C ASN A 132 32.47 -3.13 -10.64
N ILE A 133 31.60 -3.75 -11.44
CA ILE A 133 31.99 -4.58 -12.59
C ILE A 133 32.34 -3.72 -13.81
N SER A 134 31.68 -2.57 -13.99
CA SER A 134 31.95 -1.65 -15.11
C SER A 134 33.37 -1.04 -15.08
N LYS A 135 33.96 -0.86 -13.88
CA LYS A 135 35.33 -0.37 -13.70
C LYS A 135 36.41 -1.42 -13.95
N PHE A 136 36.07 -2.71 -13.93
CA PHE A 136 36.98 -3.83 -14.20
C PHE A 136 37.03 -4.25 -15.67
N LYS A 137 36.34 -3.54 -16.56
CA LYS A 137 36.11 -3.91 -17.97
C LYS A 137 37.32 -3.69 -18.90
N LYS A 138 38.48 -3.26 -18.37
CA LYS A 138 39.66 -2.90 -19.18
C LYS A 138 40.80 -3.91 -19.19
N THR A 139 40.65 -5.07 -18.55
CA THR A 139 41.69 -6.11 -18.61
C THR A 139 41.04 -7.47 -18.75
N ILE A 140 41.76 -8.36 -19.45
CA ILE A 140 41.43 -9.76 -19.79
C ILE A 140 40.97 -9.92 -21.25
N ASP A 141 41.93 -9.67 -22.14
CA ASP A 141 42.20 -10.62 -23.22
C ASP A 141 42.88 -11.85 -22.61
N GLN A 142 42.37 -13.05 -22.91
CA GLN A 142 43.14 -14.24 -23.29
C GLN A 142 42.24 -15.48 -23.39
N GLU A 143 42.55 -16.27 -24.42
CA GLU A 143 41.78 -17.38 -24.97
C GLU A 143 41.88 -18.69 -24.14
N ASN A 144 40.96 -19.62 -24.46
CA ASN A 144 41.05 -21.06 -24.19
C ASN A 144 40.90 -21.60 -22.74
N GLN A 145 39.85 -21.16 -22.04
CA GLN A 145 39.15 -22.02 -21.07
C GLN A 145 37.63 -22.00 -21.31
N LYS A 146 36.96 -23.17 -21.31
CA LYS A 146 35.50 -23.30 -21.52
C LYS A 146 34.70 -22.40 -20.56
N TYR A 147 35.22 -22.16 -19.36
CA TYR A 147 34.67 -21.23 -18.39
C TYR A 147 35.75 -20.31 -17.81
N THR A 148 35.44 -19.01 -17.66
CA THR A 148 36.30 -18.05 -16.93
C THR A 148 36.31 -18.38 -15.44
N GLU A 149 37.36 -18.02 -14.70
CA GLU A 149 37.45 -18.21 -13.23
C GLU A 149 36.19 -17.71 -12.49
N LYS A 150 35.66 -16.55 -12.90
CA LYS A 150 34.43 -15.97 -12.34
C LYS A 150 33.19 -16.85 -12.56
N GLN A 151 33.09 -17.51 -13.71
CA GLN A 151 32.00 -18.46 -13.99
C GLN A 151 32.12 -19.71 -13.11
N ILE A 152 33.34 -20.17 -12.81
CA ILE A 152 33.57 -21.31 -11.92
C ILE A 152 33.13 -20.96 -10.48
N ILE A 153 33.43 -19.74 -10.02
CA ILE A 153 32.99 -19.24 -8.72
C ILE A 153 31.46 -19.16 -8.66
N ALA A 154 30.80 -18.64 -9.70
CA ALA A 154 29.34 -18.56 -9.77
C ALA A 154 28.69 -19.96 -9.76
N LEU A 155 29.26 -20.93 -10.49
CA LEU A 155 28.81 -22.32 -10.47
C LEU A 155 28.98 -22.95 -9.09
N LYS A 156 30.10 -22.68 -8.41
CA LYS A 156 30.36 -23.15 -7.04
C LYS A 156 29.34 -22.57 -6.05
N LYS A 157 28.98 -21.29 -6.16
CA LYS A 157 27.91 -20.65 -5.36
C LYS A 157 26.54 -21.30 -5.58
N MET A 158 26.28 -21.83 -6.77
CA MET A 158 25.06 -22.58 -7.09
C MET A 158 25.15 -24.09 -6.78
N GLU A 159 26.23 -24.54 -6.15
CA GLU A 159 26.50 -25.95 -5.84
C GLU A 159 26.55 -26.85 -7.10
N LEU A 160 27.05 -26.30 -8.22
CA LEU A 160 27.13 -26.98 -9.51
C LEU A 160 28.59 -27.28 -9.91
N ARG A 161 28.78 -28.41 -10.62
CA ARG A 161 30.07 -28.77 -11.24
C ARG A 161 30.29 -27.99 -12.53
N PRO A 162 31.55 -27.77 -12.96
CA PRO A 162 31.83 -27.23 -14.30
C PRO A 162 31.39 -28.21 -15.41
N ASN A 163 31.12 -27.68 -16.61
CA ASN A 163 30.65 -28.44 -17.79
C ASN A 163 29.20 -28.98 -17.71
N ILE A 164 28.28 -28.18 -17.15
CA ILE A 164 26.86 -28.51 -16.99
C ILE A 164 25.99 -27.74 -18.00
N SER A 165 24.91 -28.36 -18.48
CA SER A 165 23.95 -27.76 -19.41
C SER A 165 23.17 -26.58 -18.78
N TRP A 166 22.72 -25.64 -19.62
CA TRP A 166 21.90 -24.52 -19.18
C TRP A 166 20.58 -24.94 -18.53
N ILE A 167 19.99 -26.05 -18.99
CA ILE A 167 18.74 -26.60 -18.46
C ILE A 167 18.92 -26.99 -16.99
N THR A 168 19.99 -27.72 -16.70
CA THR A 168 20.36 -28.15 -15.34
C THR A 168 20.70 -26.98 -14.41
N ILE A 169 21.32 -25.90 -14.93
CA ILE A 169 21.55 -24.66 -14.16
C ILE A 169 20.21 -24.01 -13.75
N LYS A 170 19.24 -23.95 -14.68
CA LYS A 170 17.91 -23.39 -14.43
C LYS A 170 17.12 -24.22 -13.43
N GLU A 171 17.21 -25.55 -13.49
CA GLU A 171 16.57 -26.45 -12.54
C GLU A 171 17.14 -26.32 -11.14
N GLN A 172 18.47 -26.26 -11.01
CA GLN A 172 19.12 -26.07 -9.72
C GLN A 172 18.76 -24.72 -9.11
N PHE A 173 18.73 -23.65 -9.91
CA PHE A 173 18.26 -22.34 -9.45
C PHE A 173 16.84 -22.42 -8.87
N LYS A 174 15.90 -23.07 -9.57
CA LYS A 174 14.53 -23.26 -9.06
C LYS A 174 14.49 -24.02 -7.74
N LYS A 175 15.32 -25.05 -7.57
CA LYS A 175 15.43 -25.82 -6.32
C LYS A 175 15.93 -24.95 -5.16
N LEU A 176 16.99 -24.17 -5.40
CA LEU A 176 17.58 -23.29 -4.41
C LEU A 176 16.65 -22.13 -4.02
N VAL A 177 15.94 -21.53 -4.98
CA VAL A 177 14.96 -20.47 -4.71
C VAL A 177 13.82 -20.98 -3.83
N LYS A 178 13.28 -22.16 -4.11
CA LYS A 178 12.26 -22.78 -3.25
C LYS A 178 12.79 -23.00 -1.84
N LYS A 179 14.00 -23.53 -1.70
CA LYS A 179 14.63 -23.80 -0.41
C LYS A 179 14.83 -22.54 0.44
N TYR A 180 15.22 -21.42 -0.19
CA TYR A 180 15.57 -20.18 0.50
C TYR A 180 14.50 -19.07 0.40
N HIS A 181 13.29 -19.40 -0.04
CA HIS A 181 12.21 -18.42 -0.17
C HIS A 181 11.80 -17.86 1.20
N PRO A 182 11.59 -16.54 1.38
CA PRO A 182 11.26 -15.96 2.68
C PRO A 182 9.92 -16.44 3.22
N ASP A 183 8.97 -16.77 2.34
CA ASP A 183 7.66 -17.33 2.72
C ASP A 183 7.79 -18.68 3.44
N MET A 184 8.70 -19.55 2.96
CA MET A 184 8.96 -20.85 3.58
C MET A 184 9.86 -20.74 4.82
N ASN A 185 10.58 -19.63 4.96
CA ASN A 185 11.62 -19.45 5.97
C ASN A 185 11.33 -18.29 6.95
N ALA A 186 10.08 -17.85 7.02
CA ALA A 186 9.60 -16.78 7.91
C ALA A 186 10.46 -15.50 7.91
N GLY A 187 11.06 -15.15 6.75
CA GLY A 187 11.88 -13.94 6.61
C GLY A 187 13.23 -13.98 7.33
N ASN A 188 13.82 -15.15 7.58
CA ASN A 188 15.17 -15.23 8.18
C ASN A 188 16.24 -14.56 7.30
N LYS A 189 16.90 -13.53 7.86
CA LYS A 189 17.93 -12.71 7.18
C LYS A 189 19.07 -13.55 6.56
N LYS A 190 19.48 -14.65 7.19
CA LYS A 190 20.55 -15.51 6.67
C LYS A 190 20.17 -16.21 5.36
N TYR A 191 18.90 -16.59 5.21
CA TYR A 191 18.42 -17.22 3.97
C TYR A 191 18.15 -16.21 2.87
N GLU A 192 17.76 -14.99 3.25
CA GLU A 192 17.65 -13.87 2.32
C GLU A 192 19.02 -13.52 1.70
N GLU A 193 20.07 -13.42 2.50
CA GLU A 193 21.44 -13.16 2.03
C GLU A 193 21.92 -14.26 1.07
N LYS A 194 21.71 -15.54 1.41
CA LYS A 194 22.01 -16.67 0.52
C LYS A 194 21.22 -16.60 -0.80
N LEU A 195 19.93 -16.28 -0.73
CA LEU A 195 19.09 -16.15 -1.92
C LEU A 195 19.58 -15.02 -2.84
N LYS A 196 20.06 -13.91 -2.27
CA LYS A 196 20.70 -12.82 -3.03
C LYS A 196 21.93 -13.33 -3.78
N GLU A 197 22.86 -13.97 -3.08
CA GLU A 197 24.09 -14.51 -3.68
C GLU A 197 23.79 -15.49 -4.84
N ILE A 198 22.81 -16.38 -4.66
CA ILE A 198 22.39 -17.35 -5.68
C ILE A 198 21.79 -16.63 -6.91
N THR A 199 21.02 -15.58 -6.68
CA THR A 199 20.36 -14.80 -7.74
C THR A 199 21.38 -14.04 -8.58
N ILE A 200 22.38 -13.43 -7.94
CA ILE A 200 23.53 -12.77 -8.59
C ILE A 200 24.32 -13.79 -9.42
N ALA A 201 24.65 -14.95 -8.85
CA ALA A 201 25.39 -15.99 -9.57
C ALA A 201 24.62 -16.47 -10.82
N TYR A 202 23.30 -16.67 -10.71
CA TYR A 202 22.45 -17.06 -11.83
C TYR A 202 22.36 -15.99 -12.91
N SER A 203 22.19 -14.71 -12.54
CA SER A 203 22.12 -13.60 -13.49
C SER A 203 23.43 -13.46 -14.28
N TYR A 204 24.58 -13.59 -13.60
CA TYR A 204 25.89 -13.58 -14.22
C TYR A 204 26.05 -14.74 -15.23
N LEU A 205 25.72 -15.97 -14.82
CA LEU A 205 25.78 -17.14 -15.71
C LEU A 205 24.81 -17.00 -16.90
N LYS A 206 23.62 -16.46 -16.68
CA LYS A 206 22.63 -16.19 -17.73
C LYS A 206 23.19 -15.24 -18.79
N THR A 207 23.71 -14.08 -18.39
CA THR A 207 24.23 -13.09 -19.32
C THR A 207 25.48 -13.60 -20.03
N SER A 208 26.39 -14.24 -19.30
CA SER A 208 27.67 -14.69 -19.82
C SER A 208 27.54 -15.87 -20.79
N LEU A 209 26.68 -16.86 -20.49
CA LEU A 209 26.45 -18.02 -21.36
C LEU A 209 25.52 -17.71 -22.54
N ASN A 210 24.54 -16.82 -22.35
CA ASN A 210 23.64 -16.40 -23.44
C ASN A 210 24.38 -15.55 -24.49
N ASN A 211 25.38 -14.76 -24.08
CA ASN A 211 26.25 -14.04 -25.02
C ASN A 211 27.14 -15.00 -25.83
N LYS A 212 27.71 -16.06 -25.23
CA LYS A 212 28.48 -17.08 -25.97
C LYS A 212 27.65 -17.81 -27.04
N GLN A 213 26.36 -18.05 -26.80
CA GLN A 213 25.47 -18.68 -27.79
C GLN A 213 25.19 -17.80 -29.03
N LYS A 214 25.30 -16.47 -28.92
CA LYS A 214 25.16 -15.56 -30.07
C LYS A 214 26.41 -15.53 -30.96
N VAL A 215 27.60 -15.74 -30.40
CA VAL A 215 28.87 -15.66 -31.13
C VAL A 215 29.13 -16.89 -32.01
N ILE A 216 28.51 -18.04 -31.70
CA ILE A 216 28.69 -19.30 -32.43
C ILE A 216 27.76 -19.41 -33.66
N LYS A 217 26.82 -18.48 -33.84
CA LYS A 217 25.95 -18.38 -35.02
C LYS A 217 26.48 -17.35 -36.01
N ILE A 218 27.64 -17.62 -36.62
CA ILE A 218 28.11 -16.95 -37.84
C ILE A 218 28.69 -18.03 -38.75
#